data_AF-A0A537PNC8-F1
#
_entry.id   AF-A0A537PNC8-F1
#
_cell.length_a   1.000
_cell.length_b   1.000
_cell.length_c   1.000
_cell.angle_alpha   90.00
_cell.angle_beta   90.00
_cell.angle_gamma   90.00
#
_symmetry.space_group_name_H-M   'P 1'
#
loop_
_entity.id
_entity.type
_entity.pdbx_description
1 polymer ?
#
loop_
_entity_poly.entity_id
_entity_poly.type
_entity_poly.pdbx_seq_one_letter_code
_entity_poly.pdbx_strand_id
1 'polypeptide(L)'
;AKGAGKLPKNYEIPAAYRENFPERIVDALKPAREAGLLPSFPFGSDFTDVEQRLIPALELLQEAQRTPLRLAGLLWRGLLRTGDAADQACLARLGLDRPATLSERAYRALVSAALAC
;
A
#
# COMPACT_ATOMS: atom_id res chain seq x y z
N ALA A 1 0.67 -17.30 32.27
CA ALA A 1 -0.76 -17.12 32.63
C ALA A 1 -1.21 -18.11 33.72
N LYS A 2 -1.20 -19.44 33.49
CA LYS A 2 -1.53 -20.45 34.51
C LYS A 2 -0.52 -20.52 35.67
N GLY A 3 0.77 -20.47 35.36
CA GLY A 3 1.84 -20.47 36.38
C GLY A 3 1.91 -19.20 37.24
N ALA A 4 1.24 -18.12 36.83
CA ALA A 4 1.13 -16.88 37.59
C ALA A 4 -0.18 -16.80 38.41
N GLY A 5 -0.92 -17.91 38.54
CA GLY A 5 -2.19 -17.98 39.28
C GLY A 5 -3.39 -17.30 38.61
N LYS A 6 -3.21 -16.66 37.45
CA LYS A 6 -4.29 -15.92 36.75
C LYS A 6 -5.34 -16.83 36.09
N LEU A 7 -5.05 -18.13 35.94
CA LEU A 7 -5.94 -19.09 35.29
C LEU A 7 -5.89 -20.44 36.02
N PRO A 8 -7.04 -21.16 36.13
CA PRO A 8 -7.08 -22.53 36.64
C PRO A 8 -6.13 -23.45 35.86
N LYS A 9 -5.56 -24.45 36.55
CA LYS A 9 -4.59 -25.39 35.94
C LYS A 9 -5.21 -26.16 34.76
N ASN A 10 -6.49 -26.53 34.88
CA ASN A 10 -7.30 -27.23 33.88
C ASN A 10 -7.97 -26.30 32.84
N TYR A 11 -7.72 -24.99 32.88
CA TYR A 11 -8.35 -24.08 31.92
C TYR A 11 -7.87 -24.37 30.49
N GLU A 12 -8.79 -24.69 29.60
CA GLU A 12 -8.51 -24.76 28.17
C GLU A 12 -9.18 -23.59 27.45
N ILE A 13 -8.55 -23.09 26.39
CA ILE A 13 -9.18 -22.09 25.52
C ILE A 13 -10.43 -22.75 24.91
N PRO A 14 -11.62 -22.13 24.94
CA PRO A 14 -12.80 -22.68 24.28
C PRO A 14 -12.56 -22.87 22.78
N ALA A 15 -13.12 -23.92 22.18
CA ALA A 15 -12.89 -24.27 20.77
C ALA A 15 -13.09 -23.09 19.79
N ALA A 16 -14.09 -22.25 20.05
CA ALA A 16 -14.40 -21.06 19.26
C ALA A 16 -13.24 -20.04 19.17
N TYR A 17 -12.30 -20.05 20.12
CA TYR A 17 -11.19 -19.09 20.19
C TYR A 17 -9.82 -19.75 19.94
N ARG A 18 -9.78 -21.04 19.55
CA ARG A 18 -8.53 -21.78 19.32
C ARG A 18 -7.88 -21.46 17.98
N GLU A 19 -8.63 -20.95 17.01
CA GLU A 19 -8.16 -20.73 15.64
C GLU A 19 -7.75 -19.28 15.37
N ASN A 20 -6.91 -18.69 16.22
CA ASN A 20 -6.38 -17.34 15.98
C ASN A 20 -5.13 -17.41 15.08
N PHE A 21 -5.36 -17.68 13.79
CA PHE A 21 -4.33 -17.73 12.76
C PHE A 21 -4.55 -16.62 11.72
N PRO A 22 -3.49 -16.06 11.11
CA PRO A 22 -3.61 -15.01 10.10
C PRO A 22 -4.58 -15.35 8.96
N GLU A 23 -4.57 -16.60 8.51
CA GLU A 23 -5.38 -17.10 7.40
C GLU A 23 -6.87 -16.99 7.70
N ARG A 24 -7.29 -17.35 8.94
CA ARG A 24 -8.69 -17.24 9.36
C ARG A 24 -9.17 -15.79 9.35
N ILE A 25 -8.31 -14.84 9.72
CA ILE A 25 -8.63 -13.41 9.67
C ILE A 25 -8.83 -12.97 8.23
N VAL A 26 -7.92 -13.38 7.32
CA VAL A 26 -8.04 -13.09 5.88
C VAL A 26 -9.35 -13.63 5.33
N ASP A 27 -9.68 -14.89 5.61
CA ASP A 27 -10.91 -15.53 5.13
C ASP A 27 -12.17 -14.87 5.68
N ALA A 28 -12.18 -14.53 6.98
CA ALA A 28 -13.31 -13.87 7.63
C ALA A 28 -13.57 -12.45 7.10
N LEU A 29 -12.51 -11.72 6.75
CA LEU A 29 -12.61 -10.34 6.25
C LEU A 29 -12.80 -10.26 4.73
N LYS A 30 -12.56 -11.34 3.98
CA LYS A 30 -12.66 -11.37 2.53
C LYS A 30 -14.02 -10.87 2.00
N PRO A 31 -15.19 -11.29 2.52
CA PRO A 31 -16.48 -10.79 2.02
C PRO A 31 -16.66 -9.28 2.23
N ALA A 32 -16.20 -8.74 3.37
CA ALA A 32 -16.27 -7.31 3.65
C ALA A 32 -15.30 -6.52 2.75
N ARG A 33 -14.15 -7.08 2.42
CA ARG A 33 -13.19 -6.49 1.48
C ARG A 33 -13.73 -6.44 0.06
N GLU A 34 -14.34 -7.54 -0.41
CA GLU A 34 -14.99 -7.61 -1.72
C GLU A 34 -16.20 -6.67 -1.82
N ALA A 35 -16.92 -6.46 -0.71
CA ALA A 35 -17.99 -5.47 -0.60
C ALA A 35 -17.50 -4.01 -0.45
N GLY A 36 -16.19 -3.76 -0.44
CA GLY A 36 -15.62 -2.41 -0.29
C GLY A 36 -15.78 -1.78 1.10
N LEU A 37 -16.16 -2.56 2.11
CA LEU A 37 -16.41 -2.07 3.48
C LEU A 37 -15.13 -1.87 4.31
N LEU A 38 -13.98 -2.32 3.78
CA LEU A 38 -12.68 -2.22 4.44
C LEU A 38 -11.76 -1.29 3.62
N PRO A 39 -11.93 0.04 3.73
CA PRO A 39 -11.02 0.98 3.10
C PRO A 39 -9.63 0.86 3.73
N SER A 40 -8.59 1.26 2.99
CA SER A 40 -7.20 1.23 3.48
C SER A 40 -6.99 2.06 4.76
N PHE A 41 -7.83 3.08 4.99
CA PHE A 41 -7.77 3.95 6.17
C PHE A 41 -9.16 4.07 6.86
N PRO A 42 -9.55 3.12 7.74
CA PRO A 42 -10.93 2.99 8.24
C PRO A 42 -11.36 3.90 9.40
N PHE A 43 -10.49 4.77 9.93
CA PHE A 43 -10.78 5.59 11.14
C PHE A 43 -10.70 7.10 10.90
N GLY A 44 -10.89 7.52 9.65
CA GLY A 44 -10.45 8.85 9.22
C GLY A 44 -8.95 8.85 8.99
N SER A 45 -8.51 9.59 7.97
CA SER A 45 -7.11 9.76 7.65
C SER A 45 -6.84 11.24 7.50
N ASP A 46 -5.69 11.69 7.98
CA ASP A 46 -5.19 13.03 7.66
C ASP A 46 -4.66 13.09 6.21
N PHE A 47 -4.60 11.95 5.51
CA PHE A 47 -4.27 11.88 4.10
C PHE A 47 -5.47 12.20 3.22
N THR A 48 -5.25 13.12 2.30
CA THR A 48 -6.14 13.37 1.15
C THR A 48 -6.19 12.14 0.23
N ASP A 49 -7.21 12.04 -0.62
CA ASP A 49 -7.33 10.94 -1.60
C ASP A 49 -6.10 10.82 -2.51
N VAL A 50 -5.49 11.96 -2.86
CA VAL A 50 -4.25 12.02 -3.65
C VAL A 50 -3.08 11.40 -2.88
N GLU A 51 -2.95 11.70 -1.58
CA GLU A 51 -1.91 11.12 -0.74
C GLU A 51 -2.14 9.64 -0.48
N GLN A 52 -3.39 9.22 -0.27
CA GLN A 52 -3.74 7.80 -0.12
C GLN A 52 -3.38 7.00 -1.38
N ARG A 53 -3.55 7.58 -2.57
CA ARG A 53 -3.10 6.97 -3.84
C ARG A 53 -1.59 6.97 -4.00
N LEU A 54 -0.89 7.98 -3.49
CA LEU A 54 0.57 8.08 -3.55
C LEU A 54 1.28 7.08 -2.64
N ILE A 55 0.73 6.76 -1.46
CA ILE A 55 1.35 5.85 -0.49
C ILE A 55 1.79 4.51 -1.13
N PRO A 56 0.89 3.68 -1.72
CA PRO A 56 1.30 2.40 -2.28
C PRO A 56 2.26 2.54 -3.47
N ALA A 57 2.13 3.62 -4.26
CA ALA A 57 3.04 3.89 -5.36
C ALA A 57 4.47 4.19 -4.86
N LEU A 58 4.60 4.98 -3.80
CA LEU A 58 5.89 5.30 -3.19
C LEU A 58 6.50 4.09 -2.47
N GLU A 59 5.70 3.25 -1.82
CA GLU A 59 6.14 1.98 -1.24
C GLU A 59 6.69 1.04 -2.34
N LEU A 60 6.00 0.91 -3.47
CA LEU A 60 6.48 0.14 -4.61
C LEU A 60 7.83 0.66 -5.13
N LEU A 61 8.01 1.98 -5.23
CA LEU A 61 9.29 2.57 -5.63
C LEU A 61 10.39 2.31 -4.60
N GLN A 62 10.07 2.40 -3.30
CA GLN A 62 11.00 2.11 -2.21
C GLN A 62 11.48 0.65 -2.22
N GLU A 63 10.61 -0.28 -2.61
CA GLU A 63 11.01 -1.67 -2.81
C GLU A 63 11.83 -1.84 -4.09
N ALA A 64 11.38 -1.24 -5.20
CA ALA A 64 12.02 -1.37 -6.51
C ALA A 64 13.43 -0.79 -6.56
N GLN A 65 13.74 0.28 -5.79
CA GLN A 65 15.10 0.83 -5.72
C GLN A 65 16.14 -0.16 -5.19
N ARG A 66 15.73 -1.22 -4.47
CA ARG A 66 16.63 -2.29 -4.01
C ARG A 66 17.08 -3.22 -5.14
N THR A 67 16.43 -3.15 -6.31
CA THR A 67 16.74 -3.98 -7.47
C THR A 67 16.87 -3.12 -8.73
N PRO A 68 18.08 -2.83 -9.21
CA PRO A 68 18.30 -1.86 -10.29
C PRO A 68 17.56 -2.24 -11.59
N LEU A 69 17.45 -3.54 -11.89
CA LEU A 69 16.72 -4.02 -13.07
C LEU A 69 15.22 -3.70 -12.99
N ARG A 70 14.61 -3.82 -11.81
CA ARG A 70 13.19 -3.47 -11.58
C ARG A 70 12.98 -1.97 -11.72
N LEU A 71 13.87 -1.18 -11.12
CA LEU A 71 13.81 0.28 -11.21
C LEU A 71 13.95 0.77 -12.66
N ALA A 72 14.88 0.20 -13.43
CA ALA A 72 15.03 0.50 -14.86
C ALA A 72 13.77 0.13 -15.67
N GLY A 73 13.17 -1.03 -15.38
CA GLY A 73 11.91 -1.45 -15.99
C GLY A 73 10.76 -0.48 -15.69
N LEU A 74 10.64 0.01 -14.46
CA LEU A 74 9.65 1.02 -14.08
C LEU A 74 9.91 2.35 -14.78
N LEU A 75 11.17 2.79 -14.85
CA LEU A 75 11.53 4.02 -15.56
C LEU A 75 11.11 3.96 -17.03
N TRP A 76 11.42 2.86 -17.71
CA TRP A 76 11.04 2.65 -19.12
C TRP A 76 9.52 2.67 -19.32
N ARG A 77 8.77 1.95 -18.47
CA ARG A 77 7.30 1.95 -18.50
C ARG A 77 6.72 3.35 -18.28
N GLY A 78 7.30 4.10 -17.35
CA GLY A 78 6.90 5.45 -17.02
C GLY A 78 7.10 6.46 -18.15
N LEU A 79 8.21 6.33 -18.89
CA LEU A 79 8.51 7.20 -20.04
C LEU A 79 7.53 7.01 -21.20
N LEU A 80 6.96 5.81 -21.35
CA LEU A 80 6.00 5.48 -22.40
C LEU A 80 4.55 5.78 -22.00
N ARG A 81 4.29 6.15 -20.74
CA ARG A 81 2.94 6.33 -20.21
C ARG A 81 2.46 7.76 -20.39
N THR A 82 1.19 7.89 -20.75
CA THR A 82 0.40 9.12 -20.58
C THR A 82 -0.48 8.95 -19.35
N GLY A 83 -0.32 9.84 -18.37
CA GLY A 83 -1.08 9.79 -17.12
C GLY A 83 -2.50 10.37 -17.28
N ASP A 84 -3.44 9.86 -16.48
CA ASP A 84 -4.78 10.42 -16.38
C ASP A 84 -4.83 11.67 -15.46
N ALA A 85 -6.01 12.27 -15.29
CA ALA A 85 -6.16 13.46 -14.44
C ALA A 85 -5.79 13.21 -12.97
N ALA A 86 -6.02 11.99 -12.47
CA ALA A 86 -5.67 11.62 -11.10
C ALA A 86 -4.15 11.46 -10.94
N ASP A 87 -3.47 10.88 -11.92
CA ASP A 87 -2.01 10.80 -11.99
C ASP A 87 -1.41 12.21 -12.00
N GLN A 88 -1.99 13.16 -12.74
CA GLN A 88 -1.53 14.55 -12.75
C GLN A 88 -1.66 15.23 -11.38
N ALA A 89 -2.75 14.98 -10.64
CA ALA A 89 -2.90 15.49 -9.28
C ALA A 89 -1.83 14.93 -8.33
N CYS A 90 -1.52 13.63 -8.43
CA CYS A 90 -0.43 12.99 -7.70
C CYS A 90 0.93 13.59 -8.04
N LEU A 91 1.22 13.80 -9.33
CA LEU A 91 2.47 14.43 -9.78
C LEU A 91 2.58 15.87 -9.29
N ALA A 92 1.49 16.64 -9.33
CA ALA A 92 1.45 18.02 -8.81
C ALA A 92 1.70 18.05 -7.30
N ARG A 93 1.12 17.11 -6.53
CA ARG A 93 1.35 16.99 -5.09
C ARG A 93 2.82 16.78 -4.74
N LEU A 94 3.57 16.11 -5.62
CA LEU A 94 5.02 15.88 -5.50
C LEU A 94 5.89 16.95 -6.20
N GLY A 95 5.30 17.94 -6.87
CA GLY A 95 6.05 18.94 -7.66
C GLY A 95 6.67 18.40 -8.95
N LEU A 96 6.13 17.32 -9.50
CA LEU A 96 6.61 16.64 -10.72
C LEU A 96 5.71 16.90 -11.95
N ASP A 97 4.71 17.77 -11.81
CA ASP A 97 3.81 18.18 -12.90
C ASP A 97 4.52 19.04 -13.97
N ARG A 98 5.58 19.77 -13.57
CA ARG A 98 6.42 20.58 -14.47
C ARG A 98 7.92 20.35 -14.21
N PRO A 99 8.47 19.20 -14.64
CA PRO A 99 9.87 18.88 -14.38
C PRO A 99 10.80 19.78 -15.20
N ALA A 100 11.71 20.47 -14.54
CA ALA A 100 12.74 21.31 -15.14
C ALA A 100 14.06 20.53 -15.39
N THR A 101 14.35 19.53 -14.57
CA THR A 101 15.61 18.77 -14.63
C THR A 101 15.45 17.36 -15.18
N LEU A 102 16.54 16.77 -15.70
CA LEU A 102 16.54 15.36 -16.12
C LEU A 102 16.21 14.40 -14.97
N SER A 103 16.65 14.74 -13.75
CA SER A 103 16.34 13.97 -12.55
C SER A 103 14.84 14.00 -12.24
N GLU A 104 14.20 15.18 -12.28
CA GLU A 104 12.75 15.30 -12.10
C GLU A 104 11.97 14.57 -13.19
N ARG A 105 12.45 14.58 -14.44
CA ARG A 105 11.83 13.79 -15.52
C ARG A 105 11.90 12.29 -15.23
N ALA A 106 13.02 11.82 -14.69
CA ALA A 106 13.18 10.42 -14.28
C ALA A 106 12.25 10.07 -13.11
N TYR A 107 12.18 10.92 -12.08
CA TYR A 107 11.25 10.74 -10.96
C TYR A 107 9.79 10.76 -11.40
N ARG A 108 9.40 11.68 -12.27
CA ARG A 108 8.06 11.72 -12.87
C ARG A 108 7.72 10.41 -13.56
N ALA A 109 8.62 9.87 -14.37
CA ALA A 109 8.42 8.59 -15.05
C ALA A 109 8.27 7.45 -14.04
N LEU A 110 9.15 7.36 -13.03
CA LEU A 110 9.06 6.35 -11.98
C LEU A 110 7.72 6.39 -11.23
N VAL A 111 7.31 7.59 -10.76
CA VAL A 111 6.03 7.78 -10.07
C VAL A 111 4.85 7.44 -10.99
N SER A 112 4.89 7.85 -12.25
CA SER A 112 3.83 7.54 -13.22
C SER A 112 3.71 6.04 -13.48
N ALA A 113 4.83 5.30 -13.47
CA ALA A 113 4.81 3.85 -13.59
C ALA A 113 4.28 3.16 -12.33
N ALA A 114 4.62 3.69 -11.15
CA ALA A 114 4.19 3.13 -9.87
C ALA A 114 2.70 3.36 -9.60
N LEU A 115 2.15 4.52 -9.99
CA LEU A 115 0.72 4.81 -9.91
C LEU A 115 -0.16 3.91 -10.81
N ALA A 116 0.47 3.19 -11.74
CA ALA A 116 -0.19 2.33 -12.72
C ALA A 116 -0.19 0.84 -12.35
N CYS A 117 0.50 0.47 -11.27
CA CYS A 117 0.65 -0.90 -10.80
C CYS A 117 -0.42 -1.22 -9.75
#